data_AF-A0A6G1SQ67-F1
#
_entry.id   AF-A0A6G1SQ67-F1
#
_cell.length_a   1.000
_cell.length_b   1.000
_cell.length_c   1.000
_cell.angle_alpha   90.00
_cell.angle_beta   90.00
_cell.angle_gamma   90.00
#
_symmetry.space_group_name_H-M   'P 1'
#
loop_
_entity.id
_entity.type
_entity.pdbx_description
1 polymer ?
#
loop_
_entity_poly.entity_id
_entity_poly.type
_entity_poly.pdbx_seq_one_letter_code
_entity_poly.pdbx_strand_id
1 'polypeptide(L)'
;MFTETVNHKMPAKNSNHKSITPTASRTILARTLVVVVCSLALVQQLPAVTFIDGATPITSATRATRQQQQQANGAAEVCLRRAGELDKCLPKLVVYGDRKFDPPRNDEQLDKHCLLLDDNLKCVSSYSRECLPPFARNLYSVVTRRLKGQFAKRCKSKEGRADFLNLMACADLKHMEPAHRCMDAFIAHLEHIGAGQQSRQIELTCCTFQLFQDCIFTVSKRMKCSERKVSSEKSIEYVKTIINSMGGDMMEFMCGRFESIQACRAGYPKLMDEFSELSGRVLNGTLKPKAASPLRPMLQLFIDSQQSNDE
;
A
#
# COMPACT_ATOMS: atom_id res chain seq x y z
N MET A 1 16.75 -34.63 -2.38
CA MET A 1 17.50 -33.87 -1.37
C MET A 1 18.72 -33.26 -2.04
N PHE A 2 18.64 -31.98 -2.41
CA PHE A 2 19.81 -31.20 -2.83
C PHE A 2 19.68 -29.84 -2.15
N THR A 3 20.46 -29.64 -1.10
CA THR A 3 20.65 -28.37 -0.42
C THR A 3 21.92 -27.74 -0.98
N GLU A 4 21.78 -26.91 -2.00
CA GLU A 4 22.86 -25.98 -2.41
C GLU A 4 22.74 -24.70 -1.60
N THR A 5 23.61 -24.56 -0.60
CA THR A 5 23.88 -23.31 0.10
C THR A 5 24.65 -22.37 -0.82
N VAL A 6 23.95 -21.39 -1.42
CA VAL A 6 24.56 -20.31 -2.18
C VAL A 6 25.04 -19.21 -1.22
N ASN A 7 26.34 -19.22 -0.92
CA ASN A 7 27.03 -18.14 -0.22
C ASN A 7 27.32 -17.00 -1.20
N HIS A 8 26.51 -15.94 -1.19
CA HIS A 8 26.80 -14.72 -1.95
C HIS A 8 27.73 -13.80 -1.14
N LYS A 9 29.03 -13.92 -1.39
CA LYS A 9 30.04 -12.90 -1.02
C LYS A 9 29.97 -11.78 -2.06
N MET A 10 29.40 -10.62 -1.71
CA MET A 10 29.40 -9.45 -2.59
C MET A 10 30.80 -8.83 -2.67
N PRO A 11 31.28 -8.42 -3.86
CA PRO A 11 32.52 -7.67 -3.98
C PRO A 11 32.32 -6.22 -3.53
N ALA A 12 33.25 -5.74 -2.70
CA ALA A 12 33.34 -4.34 -2.28
C ALA A 12 33.62 -3.46 -3.52
N LYS A 13 32.65 -2.63 -3.90
CA LYS A 13 32.88 -1.53 -4.86
C LYS A 13 33.45 -0.34 -4.12
N ASN A 14 34.68 0.00 -4.46
CA ASN A 14 35.36 1.21 -4.03
C ASN A 14 34.81 2.40 -4.85
N SER A 15 33.95 3.23 -4.25
CA SER A 15 33.44 4.45 -4.85
C SER A 15 33.98 5.67 -4.11
N ASN A 16 35.03 6.28 -4.68
CA ASN A 16 35.44 7.64 -4.34
C ASN A 16 34.38 8.62 -4.87
N HIS A 17 33.42 8.98 -4.03
CA HIS A 17 32.53 10.12 -4.28
C HIS A 17 32.88 11.26 -3.33
N LYS A 18 33.35 12.37 -3.91
CA LYS A 18 33.46 13.67 -3.24
C LYS A 18 32.09 14.06 -2.66
N SER A 19 32.03 14.26 -1.35
CA SER A 19 30.90 14.84 -0.66
C SER A 19 30.76 16.31 -1.03
N ILE A 20 29.62 16.67 -1.63
CA ILE A 20 29.13 18.05 -1.67
C ILE A 20 28.11 18.14 -0.54
N THR A 21 28.43 18.95 0.47
CA THR A 21 27.54 19.28 1.58
C THR A 21 26.38 20.13 1.08
N PRO A 22 25.11 19.73 1.31
CA PRO A 22 23.99 20.63 1.09
C PRO A 22 23.79 21.50 2.34
N THR A 23 23.83 22.80 2.09
CA THR A 23 23.56 23.88 3.02
C THR A 23 22.16 23.75 3.62
N ALA A 24 22.10 23.72 4.96
CA ALA A 24 20.87 23.76 5.73
C ALA A 24 20.24 25.15 5.66
N SER A 25 19.11 25.29 4.94
CA SER A 25 18.11 26.33 5.17
C SER A 25 16.96 26.15 4.18
N ARG A 26 15.84 25.55 4.63
CA ARG A 26 14.45 25.83 4.15
C ARG A 26 13.35 24.91 4.70
N THR A 27 13.60 24.07 5.71
CA THR A 27 12.59 23.09 6.18
C THR A 27 11.74 23.53 7.38
N ILE A 28 11.87 24.77 7.88
CA ILE A 28 11.17 25.21 9.10
C ILE A 28 9.81 25.87 8.82
N LEU A 29 9.54 26.38 7.61
CA LEU A 29 8.29 27.11 7.32
C LEU A 29 7.09 26.24 6.92
N ALA A 30 7.28 24.97 6.55
CA ALA A 30 6.18 24.11 6.10
C ALA A 30 5.43 23.39 7.24
N ARG A 31 6.05 23.23 8.42
CA ARG A 31 5.42 22.51 9.55
C ARG A 31 4.45 23.38 10.36
N THR A 32 4.67 24.68 10.41
CA THR A 32 3.79 25.59 11.17
C THR A 32 2.48 25.90 10.43
N LEU A 33 2.47 25.86 9.09
CA LEU A 33 1.28 26.20 8.31
C LEU A 33 0.20 25.10 8.34
N VAL A 34 0.58 23.82 8.44
CA VAL A 34 -0.38 22.70 8.44
C VAL A 34 -1.12 22.57 9.78
N VAL A 35 -0.47 22.91 10.90
CA VAL A 35 -1.11 22.89 12.23
C VAL A 35 -2.14 24.01 12.37
N VAL A 36 -1.93 25.16 11.73
CA VAL A 36 -2.86 26.31 11.82
C VAL A 36 -4.13 26.09 10.98
N VAL A 37 -4.05 25.38 9.85
CA VAL A 37 -5.21 25.16 8.98
C VAL A 37 -6.16 24.07 9.51
N CYS A 38 -5.66 23.08 10.27
CA CYS A 38 -6.53 22.07 10.88
C CYS A 38 -7.31 22.59 12.10
N SER A 39 -6.71 23.47 12.92
CA SER A 39 -7.38 24.04 14.09
C SER A 39 -8.45 25.08 13.75
N LEU A 40 -8.37 25.73 12.58
CA LEU A 40 -9.37 26.73 12.16
C LEU A 40 -10.63 26.10 11.52
N ALA A 41 -10.55 24.85 11.05
CA ALA A 41 -11.71 24.15 10.47
C ALA A 41 -12.65 23.51 11.52
N LEU A 42 -12.20 23.33 12.77
CA LEU A 42 -13.04 22.76 13.85
C LEU A 42 -13.71 23.81 14.75
N VAL A 43 -13.40 25.10 14.60
CA VAL A 43 -13.87 26.15 15.54
C VAL A 43 -15.12 26.90 15.04
N GLN A 44 -15.57 26.72 13.79
CA GLN A 44 -16.63 27.58 13.21
C GLN A 44 -18.07 27.03 13.23
N GLN A 45 -18.39 25.98 14.00
CA GLN A 45 -19.79 25.53 14.15
C GLN A 45 -20.21 25.24 15.59
N LEU A 46 -19.64 25.94 16.57
CA LEU A 46 -20.26 26.01 17.89
C LEU A 46 -21.40 27.05 17.83
N PRO A 47 -22.67 26.65 17.99
CA PRO A 47 -23.74 27.62 18.16
C PRO A 47 -23.43 28.46 19.40
N ALA A 48 -23.59 29.79 19.29
CA ALA A 48 -23.46 30.71 20.40
C ALA A 48 -24.42 30.27 21.53
N VAL A 49 -23.87 29.73 22.60
CA VAL A 49 -24.62 29.41 23.82
C VAL A 49 -24.89 30.73 24.52
N THR A 50 -26.04 31.34 24.25
CA THR A 50 -26.54 32.45 25.06
C THR A 50 -26.92 31.89 26.42
N PHE A 51 -26.12 32.20 27.43
CA PHE A 51 -26.46 32.00 28.84
C PHE A 51 -27.63 32.92 29.19
N ILE A 52 -28.83 32.36 29.21
CA ILE A 52 -30.01 32.99 29.81
C ILE A 52 -30.19 32.32 31.18
N ASP A 53 -30.06 33.10 32.24
CA ASP A 53 -30.39 32.69 33.60
C ASP A 53 -31.90 32.43 33.71
N GLY A 54 -32.27 31.18 34.01
CA GLY A 54 -33.63 30.82 34.39
C GLY A 54 -34.17 29.57 33.69
N ALA A 55 -34.39 28.52 34.50
CA ALA A 55 -35.08 27.27 34.18
C ALA A 55 -34.38 26.30 33.21
N THR A 56 -34.12 25.10 33.74
CA THR A 56 -33.38 23.96 33.18
C THR A 56 -34.04 23.30 31.96
N PRO A 57 -33.30 23.13 30.84
CA PRO A 57 -33.57 22.10 29.84
C PRO A 57 -32.33 21.20 29.68
N ILE A 58 -32.03 20.37 30.67
CA ILE A 58 -30.86 19.46 30.66
C ILE A 58 -31.12 18.19 29.81
N THR A 59 -32.36 17.93 29.38
CA THR A 59 -32.73 16.66 28.75
C THR A 59 -32.55 16.56 27.23
N SER A 60 -32.41 17.68 26.50
CA SER A 60 -32.32 17.66 25.03
C SER A 60 -30.89 17.44 24.51
N ALA A 61 -29.87 18.05 25.15
CA ALA A 61 -28.48 17.93 24.73
C ALA A 61 -27.94 16.49 24.83
N THR A 62 -28.29 15.77 25.90
CA THR A 62 -27.85 14.37 26.09
C THR A 62 -28.45 13.41 25.06
N ARG A 63 -29.62 13.72 24.49
CA ARG A 63 -30.28 12.87 23.49
C ARG A 63 -29.62 12.99 22.12
N ALA A 64 -29.22 14.19 21.73
CA ALA A 64 -28.52 14.43 20.46
C ALA A 64 -27.14 13.76 20.43
N THR A 65 -26.37 13.86 21.52
CA THR A 65 -25.06 13.19 21.63
C THR A 65 -25.17 11.66 21.58
N ARG A 66 -26.17 11.07 22.26
CA ARG A 66 -26.41 9.61 22.20
C ARG A 66 -26.80 9.14 20.81
N GLN A 67 -27.62 9.90 20.08
CA GLN A 67 -27.99 9.55 18.70
C GLN A 67 -26.81 9.63 17.74
N GLN A 68 -25.95 10.65 17.86
CA GLN A 68 -24.73 10.76 17.07
C GLN A 68 -23.76 9.60 17.35
N GLN A 69 -23.58 9.23 18.62
CA GLN A 69 -22.69 8.13 18.99
C GLN A 69 -23.22 6.76 18.53
N GLN A 70 -24.54 6.52 18.60
CA GLN A 70 -25.16 5.32 18.05
C GLN A 70 -25.02 5.23 16.53
N GLN A 71 -25.17 6.34 15.81
CA GLN A 71 -24.96 6.39 14.36
C GLN A 71 -23.49 6.14 13.99
N ALA A 72 -22.55 6.70 14.75
CA ALA A 72 -21.12 6.47 14.54
C ALA A 72 -20.74 4.99 14.76
N ASN A 73 -21.27 4.35 15.81
CA ASN A 73 -21.04 2.93 16.08
C ASN A 73 -21.61 2.03 14.96
N GLY A 74 -22.80 2.33 14.47
CA GLY A 74 -23.40 1.59 13.35
C GLY A 74 -22.60 1.73 12.05
N ALA A 75 -22.09 2.93 11.74
CA ALA A 75 -21.23 3.16 10.58
C ALA A 75 -19.89 2.40 10.68
N ALA A 76 -19.27 2.38 11.86
CA ALA A 76 -18.03 1.65 12.09
C ALA A 76 -18.19 0.14 11.89
N GLU A 77 -19.28 -0.46 12.42
CA GLU A 77 -19.58 -1.88 12.25
C GLU A 77 -19.80 -2.25 10.77
N VAL A 78 -20.54 -1.41 10.03
CA VAL A 78 -20.74 -1.59 8.58
C VAL A 78 -19.38 -1.61 7.87
N CYS A 79 -18.49 -0.67 8.18
CA CYS A 79 -17.20 -0.58 7.51
C CYS A 79 -16.24 -1.71 7.87
N LEU A 80 -16.25 -2.20 9.11
CA LEU A 80 -15.50 -3.40 9.50
C LEU A 80 -15.96 -4.63 8.71
N ARG A 81 -17.28 -4.81 8.53
CA ARG A 81 -17.82 -5.90 7.70
C ARG A 81 -17.38 -5.77 6.24
N ARG A 82 -17.44 -4.56 5.69
CA ARG A 82 -17.04 -4.29 4.30
C ARG A 82 -15.53 -4.43 4.06
N ALA A 83 -14.70 -4.27 5.08
CA ALA A 83 -13.27 -4.55 4.98
C ALA A 83 -13.00 -6.03 4.62
N GLY A 84 -13.85 -6.96 5.07
CA GLY A 84 -13.78 -8.36 4.66
C GLY A 84 -14.15 -8.61 3.19
N GLU A 85 -14.99 -7.77 2.59
CA GLU A 85 -15.28 -7.81 1.14
C GLU A 85 -14.09 -7.30 0.34
N LEU A 86 -13.47 -6.25 0.85
CA LEU A 86 -12.29 -5.61 0.27
C LEU A 86 -11.09 -6.58 0.16
N ASP A 87 -10.91 -7.42 1.18
CA ASP A 87 -9.91 -8.52 1.21
C ASP A 87 -10.08 -9.53 0.07
N LYS A 88 -11.30 -9.67 -0.48
CA LYS A 88 -11.57 -10.57 -1.61
C LYS A 88 -11.27 -9.90 -2.95
N CYS A 89 -11.52 -8.59 -3.05
CA CYS A 89 -11.43 -7.86 -4.30
C CYS A 89 -10.00 -7.40 -4.62
N LEU A 90 -9.28 -6.89 -3.64
CA LEU A 90 -7.96 -6.31 -3.85
C LEU A 90 -6.89 -7.26 -4.39
N PRO A 91 -6.78 -8.51 -3.90
CA PRO A 91 -5.79 -9.43 -4.43
C PRO A 91 -5.92 -9.59 -5.95
N LYS A 92 -7.14 -9.50 -6.48
CA LYS A 92 -7.44 -9.62 -7.91
C LYS A 92 -6.95 -8.42 -8.76
N LEU A 93 -6.70 -7.27 -8.14
CA LEU A 93 -6.20 -6.08 -8.83
C LEU A 93 -4.67 -6.10 -9.03
N VAL A 94 -3.98 -7.01 -8.35
CA VAL A 94 -2.52 -7.09 -8.35
C VAL A 94 -2.10 -8.47 -8.81
N VAL A 95 -1.28 -8.55 -9.85
CA VAL A 95 -0.81 -9.82 -10.43
C VAL A 95 -0.18 -10.73 -9.35
N TYR A 96 0.53 -10.16 -8.37
CA TYR A 96 1.17 -10.91 -7.29
C TYR A 96 0.30 -11.05 -6.02
N GLY A 97 -0.90 -10.45 -5.99
CA GLY A 97 -1.82 -10.57 -4.85
C GLY A 97 -2.66 -11.84 -4.90
N ASP A 98 -3.06 -12.27 -6.09
CA ASP A 98 -3.92 -13.44 -6.27
C ASP A 98 -3.12 -14.68 -6.65
N ARG A 99 -2.92 -15.60 -5.71
CA ARG A 99 -2.27 -16.91 -5.97
C ARG A 99 -3.08 -17.81 -6.93
N LYS A 100 -4.34 -17.46 -7.21
CA LYS A 100 -5.19 -18.11 -8.22
C LYS A 100 -5.19 -17.37 -9.57
N PHE A 101 -4.33 -16.37 -9.74
CA PHE A 101 -4.21 -15.63 -10.98
C PHE A 101 -3.77 -16.56 -12.11
N ASP A 102 -4.59 -16.64 -13.16
CA ASP A 102 -4.27 -17.35 -14.39
C ASP A 102 -3.84 -16.33 -15.45
N PRO A 103 -2.55 -16.28 -15.86
CA PRO A 103 -2.07 -15.29 -16.81
C PRO A 103 -2.71 -15.46 -18.19
N PRO A 104 -3.32 -14.41 -18.78
CA PRO A 104 -3.95 -14.52 -20.08
C PRO A 104 -2.92 -14.81 -21.19
N ARG A 105 -3.27 -15.72 -22.09
CA ARG A 105 -2.44 -16.20 -23.21
C ARG A 105 -2.86 -15.65 -24.56
N ASN A 106 -4.06 -15.10 -24.65
CA ASN A 106 -4.64 -14.55 -25.86
C ASN A 106 -5.62 -13.41 -25.52
N ASP A 107 -6.13 -12.73 -26.54
CA ASP A 107 -7.02 -11.59 -26.39
C ASP A 107 -8.35 -11.93 -25.68
N GLU A 108 -8.92 -13.11 -25.92
CA GLU A 108 -10.18 -13.52 -25.28
C GLU A 108 -10.01 -13.70 -23.76
N GLN A 109 -8.92 -14.34 -23.34
CA GLN A 109 -8.57 -14.46 -21.93
C GLN A 109 -8.22 -13.10 -21.31
N LEU A 110 -7.58 -12.21 -22.08
CA LEU A 110 -7.30 -10.84 -21.63
C LEU A 110 -8.59 -10.05 -21.42
N ASP A 111 -9.60 -10.21 -22.27
CA ASP A 111 -10.90 -9.55 -22.09
C ASP A 111 -11.58 -9.99 -20.80
N LYS A 112 -11.56 -11.30 -20.50
CA LYS A 112 -12.03 -11.85 -19.22
C LYS A 112 -11.26 -11.27 -18.03
N HIS A 113 -9.93 -11.18 -18.12
CA HIS A 113 -9.10 -10.54 -17.09
C HIS A 113 -9.45 -9.06 -16.90
N CYS A 114 -9.70 -8.32 -17.98
CA CYS A 114 -10.03 -6.91 -17.93
C CYS A 114 -11.41 -6.63 -17.33
N LEU A 115 -12.41 -7.49 -17.58
CA LEU A 115 -13.71 -7.43 -16.90
C LEU A 115 -13.55 -7.67 -15.40
N LEU A 116 -12.77 -8.69 -15.02
CA LEU A 116 -12.46 -8.98 -13.61
C LEU A 116 -11.81 -7.76 -12.93
N LEU A 117 -10.84 -7.10 -13.58
CA LEU A 117 -10.22 -5.90 -13.02
C LEU A 117 -11.22 -4.76 -12.80
N ASP A 118 -12.13 -4.52 -13.75
CA ASP A 118 -13.13 -3.46 -13.63
C ASP A 118 -14.11 -3.72 -12.48
N ASP A 119 -14.60 -4.95 -12.33
CA ASP A 119 -15.50 -5.35 -11.25
C ASP A 119 -14.84 -5.25 -9.87
N ASN A 120 -13.60 -5.73 -9.75
CA ASN A 120 -12.85 -5.59 -8.50
C ASN A 120 -12.52 -4.14 -8.20
N LEU A 121 -12.28 -3.30 -9.20
CA LEU A 121 -12.04 -1.87 -8.98
C LEU A 121 -13.30 -1.15 -8.50
N LYS A 122 -14.49 -1.51 -9.02
CA LYS A 122 -15.77 -1.01 -8.52
C LYS A 122 -15.98 -1.39 -7.05
N CYS A 123 -15.66 -2.62 -6.67
CA CYS A 123 -15.71 -3.10 -5.28
C CYS A 123 -14.86 -2.21 -4.36
N VAL A 124 -13.58 -2.02 -4.67
CA VAL A 124 -12.66 -1.19 -3.87
C VAL A 124 -13.10 0.29 -3.87
N SER A 125 -13.60 0.82 -5.00
CA SER A 125 -14.10 2.20 -5.09
C SER A 125 -15.36 2.43 -4.25
N SER A 126 -16.26 1.46 -4.15
CA SER A 126 -17.44 1.59 -3.28
C SER A 126 -17.04 1.61 -1.81
N TYR A 127 -16.12 0.73 -1.38
CA TYR A 127 -15.58 0.77 -0.02
C TYR A 127 -14.97 2.13 0.31
N SER A 128 -14.15 2.67 -0.61
CA SER A 128 -13.49 3.97 -0.40
C SER A 128 -14.48 5.12 -0.15
N ARG A 129 -15.57 5.17 -0.93
CA ARG A 129 -16.57 6.24 -0.80
C ARG A 129 -17.32 6.19 0.53
N GLU A 130 -17.62 5.00 1.01
CA GLU A 130 -18.49 4.80 2.18
C GLU A 130 -17.70 4.74 3.49
N CYS A 131 -16.48 4.20 3.46
CA CYS A 131 -15.75 3.83 4.69
C CYS A 131 -14.45 4.58 4.93
N LEU A 132 -13.87 5.24 3.93
CA LEU A 132 -12.66 6.02 4.16
C LEU A 132 -12.99 7.45 4.62
N PRO A 133 -12.23 7.98 5.60
CA PRO A 133 -12.31 9.39 5.96
C PRO A 133 -11.90 10.28 4.76
N PRO A 134 -12.30 11.56 4.73
CA PRO A 134 -12.11 12.44 3.56
C PRO A 134 -10.67 12.47 3.03
N PHE A 135 -9.68 12.56 3.91
CA PHE A 135 -8.26 12.56 3.51
C PHE A 135 -7.84 11.24 2.84
N ALA A 136 -8.12 10.10 3.47
CA ALA A 136 -7.79 8.78 2.91
C ALA A 136 -8.56 8.50 1.60
N ARG A 137 -9.80 8.98 1.49
CA ARG A 137 -10.61 8.91 0.27
C ARG A 137 -9.99 9.72 -0.87
N ASN A 138 -9.50 10.92 -0.59
CA ASN A 138 -8.79 11.75 -1.57
C ASN A 138 -7.50 11.06 -2.03
N LEU A 139 -6.71 10.54 -1.10
CA LEU A 139 -5.48 9.81 -1.43
C LEU A 139 -5.78 8.58 -2.30
N TYR A 140 -6.79 7.80 -1.93
CA TYR A 140 -7.27 6.67 -2.73
C TYR A 140 -7.73 7.09 -4.13
N SER A 141 -8.40 8.24 -4.27
CA SER A 141 -8.85 8.74 -5.57
C SER A 141 -7.68 9.05 -6.52
N VAL A 142 -6.58 9.59 -5.98
CA VAL A 142 -5.35 9.87 -6.75
C VAL A 142 -4.72 8.57 -7.24
N VAL A 143 -4.54 7.61 -6.33
CA VAL A 143 -3.98 6.29 -6.63
C VAL A 143 -4.83 5.56 -7.68
N THR A 144 -6.15 5.50 -7.48
CA THR A 144 -7.03 4.78 -8.39
C THR A 144 -7.18 5.43 -9.75
N ARG A 145 -7.07 6.75 -9.87
CA ARG A 145 -7.05 7.43 -11.18
C ARG A 145 -5.88 6.94 -12.02
N ARG A 146 -4.68 6.82 -11.44
CA ARG A 146 -3.50 6.29 -12.13
C ARG A 146 -3.65 4.81 -12.47
N LEU A 147 -4.14 4.01 -11.52
CA LEU A 147 -4.40 2.59 -11.76
C LEU A 147 -5.39 2.36 -12.91
N LYS A 148 -6.49 3.14 -12.97
CA LYS A 148 -7.45 3.12 -14.09
C LYS A 148 -6.79 3.43 -15.42
N GLY A 149 -5.89 4.42 -15.44
CA GLY A 149 -5.11 4.75 -16.63
C GLY A 149 -4.26 3.57 -17.13
N GLN A 150 -3.60 2.86 -16.21
CA GLN A 150 -2.81 1.67 -16.56
C GLN A 150 -3.68 0.50 -17.03
N PHE A 151 -4.82 0.26 -16.38
CA PHE A 151 -5.76 -0.76 -16.84
C PHE A 151 -6.34 -0.42 -18.20
N ALA A 152 -6.65 0.86 -18.46
CA ALA A 152 -7.09 1.29 -19.77
C ALA A 152 -6.00 1.07 -20.84
N LYS A 153 -4.74 1.41 -20.55
CA LYS A 153 -3.61 1.13 -21.46
C LYS A 153 -3.50 -0.38 -21.73
N ARG A 154 -3.50 -1.21 -20.68
CA ARG A 154 -3.42 -2.67 -20.78
C ARG A 154 -4.58 -3.30 -21.55
N CYS A 155 -5.80 -2.83 -21.31
CA CYS A 155 -7.03 -3.52 -21.75
C CYS A 155 -7.60 -2.97 -23.07
N LYS A 156 -7.38 -1.69 -23.36
CA LYS A 156 -8.03 -1.00 -24.49
C LYS A 156 -7.07 -0.65 -25.63
N SER A 157 -5.78 -0.39 -25.35
CA SER A 157 -4.84 -0.05 -26.42
C SER A 157 -4.24 -1.31 -27.05
N LYS A 158 -4.11 -1.33 -28.38
CA LYS A 158 -3.53 -2.47 -29.11
C LYS A 158 -2.11 -2.80 -28.62
N GLU A 159 -1.29 -1.77 -28.42
CA GLU A 159 0.08 -1.89 -27.92
C GLU A 159 0.11 -2.42 -26.48
N GLY A 160 -0.71 -1.86 -25.58
CA GLY A 160 -0.70 -2.27 -24.18
C GLY A 160 -1.22 -3.69 -23.97
N ARG A 161 -2.16 -4.14 -24.81
CA ARG A 161 -2.61 -5.53 -24.84
C ARG A 161 -1.48 -6.47 -25.29
N ALA A 162 -0.80 -6.14 -26.39
CA ALA A 162 0.32 -6.91 -26.90
C ALA A 162 1.47 -6.98 -25.90
N ASP A 163 1.85 -5.85 -25.30
CA ASP A 163 2.90 -5.77 -24.27
C ASP A 163 2.56 -6.66 -23.06
N PHE A 164 1.32 -6.58 -22.58
CA PHE A 164 0.90 -7.37 -21.43
C PHE A 164 0.86 -8.86 -21.74
N LEU A 165 0.30 -9.28 -22.89
CA LEU A 165 0.30 -10.68 -23.30
C LEU A 165 1.73 -11.22 -23.49
N ASN A 166 2.62 -10.42 -24.07
CA ASN A 166 4.02 -10.79 -24.22
C ASN A 166 4.72 -11.00 -22.88
N LEU A 167 4.45 -10.15 -21.88
CA LEU A 167 4.97 -10.34 -20.53
C LEU A 167 4.35 -11.55 -19.84
N MET A 168 3.02 -11.66 -19.91
CA MET A 168 2.28 -12.75 -19.27
C MET A 168 2.63 -14.11 -19.86
N ALA A 169 3.06 -14.18 -21.12
CA ALA A 169 3.56 -15.42 -21.74
C ALA A 169 4.68 -16.09 -20.93
N CYS A 170 5.45 -15.34 -20.14
CA CYS A 170 6.50 -15.89 -19.27
C CYS A 170 6.06 -16.15 -17.83
N ALA A 171 4.87 -15.69 -17.47
CA ALA A 171 4.28 -15.94 -16.16
C ALA A 171 3.59 -17.30 -16.21
N ASP A 172 4.04 -18.25 -15.40
CA ASP A 172 3.23 -19.38 -14.98
C ASP A 172 3.15 -19.42 -13.46
N LEU A 173 2.22 -20.22 -12.92
CA LEU A 173 1.97 -20.30 -11.48
C LEU A 173 3.24 -20.62 -10.67
N LYS A 174 4.13 -21.48 -11.22
CA LYS A 174 5.36 -21.88 -10.53
C LYS A 174 6.39 -20.75 -10.53
N HIS A 175 6.52 -20.02 -11.63
CA HIS A 175 7.42 -18.88 -11.75
C HIS A 175 6.92 -17.64 -10.99
N MET A 176 5.62 -17.53 -10.75
CA MET A 176 5.03 -16.44 -9.98
C MET A 176 5.09 -16.65 -8.46
N GLU A 177 5.24 -17.89 -7.99
CA GLU A 177 5.30 -18.20 -6.55
C GLU A 177 6.29 -17.33 -5.76
N PRO A 178 7.54 -17.10 -6.22
CA PRO A 178 8.46 -16.22 -5.49
C PRO A 178 7.96 -14.77 -5.38
N ALA A 179 7.25 -14.27 -6.40
CA ALA A 179 6.65 -12.92 -6.37
C ALA A 179 5.45 -12.85 -5.42
N HIS A 180 4.63 -13.91 -5.35
CA HIS A 180 3.57 -14.03 -4.34
C HIS A 180 4.16 -14.00 -2.92
N ARG A 181 5.29 -14.67 -2.68
CA ARG A 181 5.96 -14.60 -1.37
C ARG A 181 6.51 -13.21 -1.04
N CYS A 182 6.93 -12.42 -2.03
CA CYS A 182 7.27 -11.02 -1.80
C CYS A 182 6.06 -10.22 -1.29
N MET A 183 4.87 -10.45 -1.87
CA MET A 183 3.62 -9.83 -1.42
C MET A 183 3.26 -10.31 -0.01
N ASP A 184 3.35 -11.61 0.26
CA ASP A 184 3.07 -12.15 1.61
C ASP A 184 4.00 -11.56 2.67
N ALA A 185 5.29 -11.37 2.34
CA ALA A 185 6.25 -10.75 3.25
C ALA A 185 5.89 -9.29 3.51
N PHE A 186 5.49 -8.56 2.48
CA PHE A 186 5.00 -7.18 2.62
C PHE A 186 3.77 -7.10 3.52
N ILE A 187 2.78 -7.99 3.33
CA ILE A 187 1.59 -8.05 4.18
C ILE A 187 1.98 -8.36 5.63
N ALA A 188 2.85 -9.34 5.85
CA ALA A 188 3.31 -9.71 7.19
C ALA A 188 4.04 -8.54 7.90
N HIS A 189 4.79 -7.73 7.17
CA HIS A 189 5.38 -6.52 7.76
C HIS A 189 4.34 -5.48 8.15
N LEU A 190 3.33 -5.25 7.31
CA LEU A 190 2.25 -4.31 7.63
C LEU A 190 1.44 -4.77 8.84
N GLU A 191 1.19 -6.08 8.97
CA GLU A 191 0.57 -6.66 10.17
C GLU A 191 1.44 -6.46 11.41
N HIS A 192 2.75 -6.62 11.28
CA HIS A 192 3.68 -6.37 12.37
C HIS A 192 3.69 -4.89 12.80
N ILE A 193 3.68 -3.95 11.85
CA ILE A 193 3.57 -2.52 12.13
C ILE A 193 2.24 -2.22 12.84
N GLY A 194 1.13 -2.77 12.36
CA GLY A 194 -0.20 -2.52 12.94
C GLY A 194 -0.41 -3.14 14.31
N ALA A 195 0.26 -4.25 14.61
CA ALA A 195 0.26 -4.84 15.94
C ALA A 195 1.11 -4.04 16.95
N GLY A 196 2.05 -3.21 16.46
CA GLY A 196 2.88 -2.36 17.30
C GLY A 196 2.23 -1.00 17.53
N GLN A 197 2.29 -0.48 18.77
CA GLN A 197 2.00 0.93 19.08
C GLN A 197 3.15 1.83 18.61
N GLN A 198 3.53 1.73 17.35
CA GLN A 198 4.68 2.43 16.81
C GLN A 198 4.22 3.80 16.32
N SER A 199 4.66 4.89 16.94
CA SER A 199 4.39 6.27 16.50
C SER A 199 4.97 6.64 15.12
N ARG A 200 5.52 5.67 14.39
CA ARG A 200 6.29 5.82 13.15
C ARG A 200 5.70 4.97 12.00
N GLN A 201 4.40 4.69 12.04
CA GLN A 201 3.77 3.74 11.10
C GLN A 201 4.01 4.12 9.64
N ILE A 202 3.99 5.42 9.31
CA ILE A 202 4.21 5.91 7.94
C ILE A 202 5.64 5.61 7.49
N GLU A 203 6.65 5.98 8.29
CA GLU A 203 8.05 5.73 7.96
C GLU A 203 8.36 4.24 7.79
N LEU A 204 7.72 3.41 8.60
CA LEU A 204 7.94 1.97 8.57
C LEU A 204 7.19 1.31 7.41
N THR A 205 6.00 1.80 7.07
CA THR A 205 5.29 1.43 5.83
C THR A 205 6.13 1.76 4.59
N CYS A 206 6.82 2.90 4.61
CA CYS A 206 7.75 3.27 3.55
C CYS A 206 8.91 2.27 3.44
N CYS A 207 9.53 1.89 4.55
CA CYS A 207 10.63 0.94 4.53
C CYS A 207 10.24 -0.47 4.08
N THR A 208 9.05 -0.94 4.48
CA THR A 208 8.53 -2.24 4.02
C THR A 208 8.19 -2.22 2.54
N PHE A 209 7.71 -1.10 2.00
CA PHE A 209 7.51 -0.94 0.56
C PHE A 209 8.82 -0.96 -0.23
N GLN A 210 9.90 -0.37 0.29
CA GLN A 210 11.23 -0.48 -0.34
C GLN A 210 11.73 -1.93 -0.37
N LEU A 211 11.52 -2.70 0.70
CA LEU A 211 11.82 -4.14 0.74
C LEU A 211 10.97 -4.92 -0.27
N PHE A 212 9.69 -4.62 -0.37
CA PHE A 212 8.79 -5.23 -1.34
C PHE A 212 9.24 -4.98 -2.79
N GLN A 213 9.58 -3.73 -3.12
CA GLN A 213 10.09 -3.37 -4.44
C GLN A 213 11.37 -4.13 -4.79
N ASP A 214 12.35 -4.17 -3.88
CA ASP A 214 13.61 -4.89 -4.10
C ASP A 214 13.37 -6.40 -4.29
N CYS A 215 12.47 -7.00 -3.49
CA CYS A 215 12.08 -8.40 -3.62
C CYS A 215 11.49 -8.69 -5.00
N ILE A 216 10.48 -7.91 -5.43
CA ILE A 216 9.84 -8.10 -6.73
C ILE A 216 10.83 -7.89 -7.89
N PHE A 217 11.70 -6.88 -7.82
CA PHE A 217 12.69 -6.66 -8.87
C PHE A 217 13.73 -7.77 -8.91
N THR A 218 14.14 -8.30 -7.76
CA THR A 218 15.06 -9.45 -7.68
C THR A 218 14.43 -10.71 -8.27
N VAL A 219 13.16 -10.99 -7.97
CA VAL A 219 12.42 -12.10 -8.57
C VAL A 219 12.27 -11.90 -10.08
N SER A 220 11.88 -10.69 -10.51
CA SER A 220 11.67 -10.37 -11.94
C SER A 220 12.94 -10.53 -12.77
N LYS A 221 14.12 -10.20 -12.21
CA LYS A 221 15.42 -10.44 -12.87
C LYS A 221 15.72 -11.93 -13.11
N ARG A 222 15.16 -12.81 -12.27
CA ARG A 222 15.37 -14.27 -12.35
C ARG A 222 14.35 -14.96 -13.23
N MET A 223 13.24 -14.30 -13.56
CA MET A 223 12.26 -14.82 -14.53
C MET A 223 12.89 -14.85 -15.91
N LYS A 224 13.31 -16.05 -16.36
CA LYS A 224 13.85 -16.27 -17.70
C LYS A 224 12.70 -16.51 -18.67
N CYS A 225 12.47 -15.57 -19.58
CA CYS A 225 11.59 -15.74 -20.75
C CYS A 225 12.34 -16.45 -21.88
N SER A 226 12.76 -17.69 -21.71
CA SER A 226 13.57 -18.40 -22.72
C SER A 226 12.86 -18.55 -24.07
N GLU A 227 11.53 -18.57 -24.08
CA GLU A 227 10.75 -18.93 -25.27
C GLU A 227 10.35 -17.75 -26.17
N ARG A 228 10.43 -16.48 -25.73
CA ARG A 228 9.86 -15.34 -26.48
C ARG A 228 10.75 -14.12 -26.75
N LYS A 229 12.06 -14.21 -26.58
CA LYS A 229 12.99 -13.06 -26.81
C LYS A 229 12.61 -11.77 -26.06
N VAL A 230 11.79 -11.86 -25.01
CA VAL A 230 11.52 -10.70 -24.14
C VAL A 230 12.76 -10.52 -23.29
N SER A 231 13.45 -9.39 -23.46
CA SER A 231 14.64 -9.11 -22.67
C SER A 231 14.24 -8.90 -21.20
N SER A 232 15.10 -9.33 -20.28
CA SER A 232 14.89 -9.14 -18.84
C SER A 232 14.60 -7.69 -18.48
N GLU A 233 15.21 -6.75 -19.21
CA GLU A 233 15.11 -5.31 -19.00
C GLU A 233 13.67 -4.82 -19.23
N LYS A 234 13.02 -5.23 -20.33
CA LYS A 234 11.64 -4.84 -20.64
C LYS A 234 10.66 -5.37 -19.60
N SER A 235 10.84 -6.60 -19.15
CA SER A 235 10.01 -7.18 -18.08
C SER A 235 10.17 -6.39 -16.78
N ILE A 236 11.40 -6.08 -16.39
CA ILE A 236 11.67 -5.28 -15.19
C ILE A 236 11.08 -3.87 -15.31
N GLU A 237 11.20 -3.23 -16.47
CA GLU A 237 10.64 -1.90 -16.72
C GLU A 237 9.11 -1.89 -16.63
N TYR A 238 8.46 -2.91 -17.18
CA TYR A 238 7.02 -3.05 -17.08
C TYR A 238 6.57 -3.26 -15.64
N VAL A 239 7.26 -4.13 -14.89
CA VAL A 239 6.98 -4.39 -13.47
C VAL A 239 7.20 -3.13 -12.62
N LYS A 240 8.28 -2.39 -12.87
CA LYS A 240 8.53 -1.07 -12.26
C LYS A 240 7.39 -0.10 -12.53
N THR A 241 6.95 -0.01 -13.78
CA THR A 241 5.85 0.86 -14.20
C THR A 241 4.57 0.51 -13.44
N ILE A 242 4.25 -0.78 -13.30
CA ILE A 242 3.08 -1.22 -12.53
C ILE A 242 3.20 -0.81 -11.07
N ILE A 243 4.30 -1.16 -10.39
CA ILE A 243 4.44 -0.86 -8.96
C ILE A 243 4.38 0.66 -8.72
N ASN A 244 5.07 1.45 -9.54
CA ASN A 244 5.05 2.90 -9.44
C ASN A 244 3.68 3.50 -9.77
N SER A 245 2.89 2.86 -10.65
CA SER A 245 1.53 3.33 -10.93
C SER A 245 0.54 3.06 -9.80
N MET A 246 0.78 2.02 -9.00
CA MET A 246 -0.10 1.61 -7.91
C MET A 246 0.10 2.43 -6.64
N GLY A 247 1.30 2.95 -6.41
CA GLY A 247 1.59 3.70 -5.19
C GLY A 247 2.77 4.64 -5.29
N GLY A 248 3.46 4.74 -6.43
CA GLY A 248 4.70 5.51 -6.58
C GLY A 248 4.57 6.95 -6.10
N ASP A 249 3.59 7.71 -6.61
CA ASP A 249 3.35 9.09 -6.18
C ASP A 249 3.01 9.21 -4.69
N MET A 250 2.17 8.30 -4.21
CA MET A 250 1.75 8.29 -2.82
C MET A 250 2.96 8.04 -1.92
N MET A 251 3.82 7.08 -2.30
CA MET A 251 5.02 6.75 -1.57
C MET A 251 6.09 7.83 -1.72
N GLU A 252 6.25 8.45 -2.88
CA GLU A 252 7.13 9.60 -3.08
C GLU A 252 6.73 10.77 -2.17
N PHE A 253 5.43 11.04 -2.07
CA PHE A 253 4.88 12.08 -1.20
C PHE A 253 5.06 11.77 0.28
N MET A 254 4.75 10.54 0.72
CA MET A 254 4.75 10.18 2.16
C MET A 254 6.13 9.78 2.69
N CYS A 255 6.98 9.16 1.87
CA CYS A 255 8.20 8.53 2.36
C CYS A 255 9.36 9.49 2.53
N GLY A 256 9.39 10.60 1.78
CA GLY A 256 10.42 11.64 1.89
C GLY A 256 11.83 11.06 1.99
N ARG A 257 12.43 11.12 3.18
CA ARG A 257 13.80 10.63 3.44
C ARG A 257 13.97 9.10 3.41
N PHE A 258 12.90 8.32 3.31
CA PHE A 258 12.92 6.84 3.30
C PHE A 258 12.73 6.26 1.88
N GLU A 259 13.37 6.88 0.91
CA GLU A 259 13.30 6.51 -0.51
C GLU A 259 14.16 5.27 -0.89
N SER A 260 14.91 4.72 0.06
CA SER A 260 15.78 3.55 -0.18
C SER A 260 15.92 2.66 1.05
N ILE A 261 16.29 1.39 0.81
CA ILE A 261 16.60 0.42 1.89
C ILE A 261 17.75 0.92 2.76
N GLN A 262 18.74 1.60 2.18
CA GLN A 262 19.88 2.17 2.91
C GLN A 262 19.44 3.27 3.87
N ALA A 263 18.58 4.20 3.39
CA ALA A 263 18.02 5.24 4.24
C ALA A 263 17.17 4.65 5.38
N CYS A 264 16.41 3.60 5.09
CA CYS A 264 15.65 2.84 6.08
C CYS A 264 16.54 2.15 7.13
N ARG A 265 17.62 1.48 6.71
CA ARG A 265 18.58 0.86 7.64
C ARG A 265 19.30 1.88 8.51
N ALA A 266 19.61 3.05 7.97
CA ALA A 266 20.21 4.14 8.73
C ALA A 266 19.24 4.70 9.79
N GLY A 267 17.96 4.84 9.45
CA GLY A 267 16.94 5.34 10.38
C GLY A 267 16.43 4.32 11.40
N TYR A 268 16.37 3.04 11.02
CA TYR A 268 15.73 1.96 11.78
C TYR A 268 16.49 0.62 11.70
N PRO A 269 17.76 0.54 12.13
CA PRO A 269 18.57 -0.66 11.94
C PRO A 269 17.93 -1.91 12.54
N LYS A 270 17.52 -1.86 13.82
CA LYS A 270 16.90 -2.99 14.53
C LYS A 270 15.64 -3.49 13.84
N LEU A 271 14.74 -2.57 13.47
CA LEU A 271 13.48 -2.95 12.84
C LEU A 271 13.69 -3.50 11.42
N MET A 272 14.69 -2.99 10.68
CA MET A 272 15.04 -3.54 9.38
C MET A 272 15.61 -4.97 9.49
N ASP A 273 16.30 -5.29 10.59
CA ASP A 273 16.72 -6.66 10.89
C ASP A 273 15.51 -7.55 11.20
N GLU A 274 14.56 -7.06 12.01
CA GLU A 274 13.29 -7.75 12.30
C GLU A 274 12.47 -8.01 11.03
N PHE A 275 12.35 -7.02 10.13
CA PHE A 275 11.70 -7.20 8.83
C PHE A 275 12.43 -8.20 7.93
N SER A 276 13.76 -8.25 8.01
CA SER A 276 14.55 -9.22 7.26
C SER A 276 14.30 -10.64 7.78
N GLU A 277 14.22 -10.82 9.09
CA GLU A 277 13.85 -12.10 9.73
C GLU A 277 12.43 -12.54 9.34
N LEU A 278 11.45 -11.63 9.46
CA LEU A 278 10.06 -11.88 9.06
C LEU A 278 9.97 -12.28 7.59
N SER A 279 10.69 -11.59 6.70
CA SER A 279 10.76 -11.94 5.27
C SER A 279 11.32 -13.34 5.08
N GLY A 280 12.41 -13.68 5.79
CA GLY A 280 13.00 -15.02 5.75
C GLY A 280 12.01 -16.11 6.14
N ARG A 281 11.21 -15.86 7.18
CA ARG A 281 10.14 -16.78 7.64
C ARG A 281 8.97 -16.90 6.67
N VAL A 282 8.61 -15.84 5.95
CA VAL A 282 7.60 -15.95 4.88
C VAL A 282 8.16 -16.68 3.67
N LEU A 283 9.38 -16.34 3.25
CA LEU A 283 10.03 -16.92 2.09
C LEU A 283 10.31 -18.42 2.26
N ASN A 284 10.58 -18.89 3.47
CA ASN A 284 10.75 -20.33 3.77
C ASN A 284 9.42 -21.06 4.09
N GLY A 285 8.30 -20.33 4.14
CA GLY A 285 6.97 -20.89 4.39
C GLY A 285 6.63 -21.16 5.86
N THR A 286 7.47 -20.75 6.82
CA THR A 286 7.22 -20.91 8.27
C THR A 286 6.29 -19.84 8.85
N LEU A 287 6.05 -18.76 8.11
CA LEU A 287 5.09 -17.71 8.44
C LEU A 287 4.16 -17.46 7.24
N LYS A 288 2.86 -17.35 7.51
CA LYS A 288 1.85 -16.89 6.55
C LYS A 288 1.16 -15.66 7.14
N PRO A 289 0.99 -14.57 6.38
CA PRO A 289 0.22 -13.43 6.84
C PRO A 289 -1.24 -13.84 7.12
N LYS A 290 -1.89 -13.12 8.03
CA LYS A 290 -3.31 -13.35 8.37
C LYS A 290 -4.25 -12.74 7.32
N ALA A 291 -3.88 -11.59 6.77
CA ALA A 291 -4.60 -10.87 5.75
C ALA A 291 -4.24 -11.39 4.36
N ALA A 292 -5.22 -11.35 3.45
CA ALA A 292 -5.02 -11.71 2.05
C ALA A 292 -4.50 -10.53 1.20
N SER A 293 -4.53 -9.31 1.74
CA SER A 293 -4.20 -8.07 1.04
C SER A 293 -3.45 -7.10 1.94
N PRO A 294 -2.52 -6.29 1.41
CA PRO A 294 -1.86 -5.25 2.18
C PRO A 294 -2.79 -4.12 2.62
N LEU A 295 -3.96 -3.93 1.98
CA LEU A 295 -4.82 -2.80 2.33
C LEU A 295 -5.46 -2.98 3.70
N ARG A 296 -5.84 -4.19 4.10
CA ARG A 296 -6.43 -4.40 5.43
C ARG A 296 -5.53 -3.94 6.58
N PRO A 297 -4.27 -4.39 6.69
CA PRO A 297 -3.39 -3.87 7.73
C PRO A 297 -3.13 -2.37 7.54
N MET A 298 -3.00 -1.84 6.32
CA MET A 298 -2.88 -0.38 6.12
C MET A 298 -4.10 0.41 6.61
N LEU A 299 -5.31 -0.09 6.39
CA LEU A 299 -6.53 0.55 6.87
C LEU A 299 -6.62 0.51 8.40
N GLN A 300 -6.16 -0.58 9.01
CA GLN A 300 -6.08 -0.67 10.46
C GLN A 300 -5.15 0.42 11.03
N LEU A 301 -3.99 0.66 10.40
CA LEU A 301 -3.09 1.76 10.79
C LEU A 301 -3.79 3.13 10.77
N PHE A 302 -4.61 3.38 9.74
CA PHE A 302 -5.38 4.62 9.67
C PHE A 302 -6.47 4.72 10.74
N ILE A 303 -7.14 3.61 11.07
CA ILE A 303 -8.18 3.60 12.12
C ILE A 303 -7.54 3.83 13.49
N ASP A 304 -6.45 3.12 13.79
CA ASP A 304 -5.77 3.19 15.09
C ASP A 304 -5.15 4.57 15.33
N SER A 305 -4.61 5.19 14.28
CA SER A 305 -4.04 6.56 14.39
C SER A 305 -5.08 7.66 14.62
N GLN A 306 -6.36 7.43 14.32
CA GLN A 306 -7.42 8.37 14.70
C GLN A 306 -7.73 8.26 16.19
N GLN A 307 -7.75 7.04 16.74
CA GLN A 307 -8.08 6.81 18.14
C GLN A 307 -7.03 7.39 19.10
N SER A 308 -5.75 7.42 18.71
CA SER A 308 -4.68 7.96 19.55
C SER A 308 -4.66 9.49 19.68
N ASN A 309 -5.43 10.23 18.88
CA ASN A 309 -5.48 11.70 18.97
C ASN A 309 -6.60 12.21 19.91
N ASP A 310 -7.44 11.30 20.41
CA ASP A 310 -8.56 11.63 21.31
C ASP A 310 -8.20 11.45 22.80
N GLU A 311 -6.98 11.02 23.12
CA GLU A 311 -6.41 10.92 24.48
C GLU A 311 -5.46 12.08 24.80
#